data_AF-A0A7W9SUC5-F1
#
_entry.id   AF-A0A7W9SUC5-F1
#
_cell.length_a   1.000
_cell.length_b   1.000
_cell.length_c   1.000
_cell.angle_alpha   90.00
_cell.angle_beta   90.00
_cell.angle_gamma   90.00
#
_symmetry.space_group_name_H-M   'P 1'
#
loop_
_entity.id
_entity.type
_entity.pdbx_description
1 polymer ?
#
loop_
_entity_poly.entity_id
_entity_poly.type
_entity_poly.pdbx_seq_one_letter_code
_entity_poly.pdbx_strand_id
1 'polypeptide(L)'
;MPKPLLRAHAHNDYAHPRPLLDALDQGFCSVEADIYLEGGKLLVGHDKKDLRPERTLTALYLEPLWQRVRANHGQLYPEPAPATLLVDIKTDGARVYAALKDVLRPYAPMLTRFESGQIKRRALTVILSGDRPRDVLAAEPNRLAALDGRPEDLGKNLPVSLIPLISESWFTLFKWYGSGLMTRADREKLSGLVEQTHAEGRTIRFWAAPDTPAGWQVCWNAGVDYLNTDKLPELAAFIKAKNN
;
A
#
# COMPACT_ATOMS: atom_id res chain seq x y z
N MET A 1 -0.82 -13.84 -17.76
CA MET A 1 -0.88 -12.91 -16.61
C MET A 1 -1.78 -11.74 -16.98
N PRO A 2 -2.56 -11.17 -16.05
CA PRO A 2 -3.41 -10.02 -16.34
C PRO A 2 -2.58 -8.76 -16.59
N LYS A 3 -3.18 -7.77 -17.29
CA LYS A 3 -2.61 -6.43 -17.44
C LYS A 3 -2.55 -5.74 -16.06
N PRO A 4 -1.43 -5.08 -15.71
CA PRO A 4 -1.30 -4.36 -14.44
C PRO A 4 -2.33 -3.23 -14.26
N LEU A 5 -2.89 -3.14 -13.06
CA LEU A 5 -3.80 -2.08 -12.60
C LEU A 5 -3.09 -1.25 -11.55
N LEU A 6 -2.31 -0.26 -12.00
CA LEU A 6 -1.42 0.53 -11.14
C LEU A 6 -2.13 1.28 -10.01
N ARG A 7 -3.40 1.64 -10.21
CA ARG A 7 -4.21 2.39 -9.24
C ARG A 7 -5.04 1.50 -8.31
N ALA A 8 -5.00 0.18 -8.49
CA ALA A 8 -5.81 -0.73 -7.69
C ALA A 8 -5.08 -1.12 -6.39
N HIS A 9 -5.73 -0.93 -5.25
CA HIS A 9 -5.21 -1.35 -3.95
C HIS A 9 -6.19 -2.30 -3.24
N ALA A 10 -5.72 -3.52 -2.99
CA ALA A 10 -6.44 -4.54 -2.26
C ALA A 10 -6.29 -4.26 -0.76
N HIS A 11 -7.31 -3.62 -0.20
CA HIS A 11 -7.39 -3.35 1.22
C HIS A 11 -7.77 -4.65 1.94
N ASN A 12 -7.22 -4.86 3.15
CA ASN A 12 -7.40 -6.10 3.90
C ASN A 12 -7.21 -7.38 3.06
N ASP A 13 -6.23 -7.38 2.15
CA ASP A 13 -6.10 -8.44 1.13
C ASP A 13 -6.03 -9.86 1.75
N TYR A 14 -5.48 -9.95 2.96
CA TYR A 14 -5.39 -11.19 3.73
C TYR A 14 -6.74 -11.80 4.12
N ALA A 15 -7.84 -11.04 4.06
CA ALA A 15 -9.19 -11.50 4.34
C ALA A 15 -9.82 -12.24 3.14
N HIS A 16 -9.23 -12.17 1.95
CA HIS A 16 -9.72 -12.89 0.78
C HIS A 16 -9.47 -14.40 0.85
N PRO A 17 -10.26 -15.22 0.11
CA PRO A 17 -10.09 -16.68 0.10
C PRO A 17 -8.69 -17.14 -0.29
N ARG A 18 -8.06 -16.47 -1.27
CA ARG A 18 -6.66 -16.69 -1.65
C ARG A 18 -5.88 -15.38 -1.50
N PRO A 19 -5.37 -15.06 -0.30
CA PRO A 19 -4.57 -13.87 -0.04
C PRO A 19 -3.49 -13.70 -1.11
N LEU A 20 -3.25 -12.45 -1.52
CA LEU A 20 -2.40 -12.02 -2.62
C LEU A 20 -2.84 -12.50 -4.01
N LEU A 21 -3.15 -13.79 -4.16
CA LEU A 21 -3.40 -14.42 -5.46
C LEU A 21 -4.65 -13.85 -6.13
N ASP A 22 -5.74 -13.63 -5.38
CA ASP A 22 -6.96 -13.05 -5.93
C ASP A 22 -6.73 -11.63 -6.48
N ALA A 23 -5.93 -10.81 -5.79
CA ALA A 23 -5.56 -9.47 -6.25
C ALA A 23 -4.64 -9.53 -7.48
N LEU A 24 -3.62 -10.40 -7.46
CA LEU A 24 -2.69 -10.58 -8.57
C LEU A 24 -3.35 -11.14 -9.84
N ASP A 25 -4.38 -11.98 -9.70
CA ASP A 25 -5.18 -12.51 -10.81
C ASP A 25 -6.03 -11.43 -11.47
N GLN A 26 -6.40 -10.38 -10.72
CA GLN A 26 -7.07 -9.20 -11.24
C GLN A 26 -6.13 -8.15 -11.82
N GLY A 27 -4.83 -8.24 -11.52
CA GLY A 27 -3.79 -7.32 -11.98
C GLY A 27 -3.41 -6.23 -10.97
N PHE A 28 -3.83 -6.33 -9.71
CA PHE A 28 -3.55 -5.31 -8.70
C PHE A 28 -2.05 -5.13 -8.46
N CYS A 29 -1.62 -3.87 -8.35
CA CYS A 29 -0.22 -3.54 -8.07
C CYS A 29 0.00 -3.08 -6.62
N SER A 30 -1.03 -3.07 -5.79
CA SER A 30 -0.92 -2.65 -4.40
C SER A 30 -1.80 -3.54 -3.53
N VAL A 31 -1.24 -4.09 -2.44
CA VAL A 31 -1.95 -4.96 -1.49
C VAL A 31 -1.56 -4.60 -0.06
N GLU A 32 -2.47 -4.81 0.89
CA GLU A 32 -2.26 -4.54 2.32
C GLU A 32 -2.25 -5.81 3.17
N ALA A 33 -1.30 -5.88 4.11
CA ALA A 33 -1.19 -6.96 5.09
C ALA A 33 -1.11 -6.40 6.51
N ASP A 34 -2.09 -6.75 7.35
CA ASP A 34 -2.10 -6.46 8.78
C ASP A 34 -1.22 -7.48 9.51
N ILE A 35 -0.23 -7.01 10.29
CA ILE A 35 0.73 -7.90 10.94
C ILE A 35 0.86 -7.69 12.45
N TYR A 36 1.15 -8.82 13.12
CA TYR A 36 1.58 -8.91 14.51
C TYR A 36 2.88 -9.71 14.62
N LEU A 37 3.73 -9.35 15.58
CA LEU A 37 4.85 -10.19 15.99
C LEU A 37 4.43 -11.10 17.14
N GLU A 38 4.27 -12.39 16.86
CA GLU A 38 3.81 -13.40 17.82
C GLU A 38 4.70 -14.64 17.75
N GLY A 39 5.19 -15.13 18.90
CA GLY A 39 6.10 -16.28 18.95
C GLY A 39 7.35 -16.14 18.07
N GLY A 40 7.85 -14.91 17.85
CA GLY A 40 9.00 -14.63 16.98
C GLY A 40 8.71 -14.65 15.48
N LYS A 41 7.45 -14.78 15.07
CA LYS A 41 7.01 -14.78 13.67
C LYS A 41 6.14 -13.56 13.38
N LEU A 42 6.22 -13.05 12.15
CA LEU A 42 5.29 -12.04 11.66
C LEU A 42 4.04 -12.72 11.11
N LEU A 43 2.99 -12.77 11.92
CA LEU A 43 1.71 -13.37 11.57
C LEU A 43 0.78 -12.31 10.99
N VAL A 44 -0.06 -12.72 10.04
CA VAL A 44 -1.00 -11.85 9.33
C VAL A 44 -2.41 -12.05 9.86
N GLY A 45 -3.09 -10.94 10.19
CA GLY A 45 -4.49 -10.94 10.62
C GLY A 45 -4.91 -9.60 11.20
N HIS A 46 -6.22 -9.33 11.19
CA HIS A 46 -6.77 -8.06 11.68
C HIS A 46 -6.72 -7.96 13.20
N ASP A 47 -7.22 -8.99 13.88
CA ASP A 47 -7.18 -9.13 15.33
C ASP A 47 -6.27 -10.30 15.76
N LYS A 48 -5.73 -10.24 16.99
CA LYS A 48 -4.89 -11.33 17.55
C LYS A 48 -5.57 -12.71 17.54
N LYS A 49 -6.89 -12.78 17.67
CA LYS A 49 -7.68 -14.04 17.63
C LYS A 49 -7.70 -14.69 16.24
N ASP A 50 -7.45 -13.92 15.19
CA ASP A 50 -7.48 -14.39 13.80
C ASP A 50 -6.12 -14.97 13.38
N LEU A 51 -5.08 -14.78 14.19
CA LEU A 51 -3.74 -15.26 13.89
C LEU A 51 -3.71 -16.78 13.82
N ARG A 52 -3.00 -17.26 12.82
CA ARG A 52 -2.72 -18.69 12.60
C ARG A 52 -1.22 -18.87 12.37
N PRO A 53 -0.56 -19.85 13.00
CA PRO A 53 0.89 -20.03 12.89
C PRO A 53 1.44 -20.18 11.47
N GLU A 54 0.62 -20.71 10.55
CA GLU A 54 0.92 -20.91 9.14
C GLU A 54 0.73 -19.64 8.29
N ARG A 55 -0.08 -18.69 8.74
CA ARG A 55 -0.40 -17.44 8.04
C ARG A 55 0.63 -16.35 8.35
N THR A 56 1.88 -16.62 7.97
CA THR A 56 2.98 -15.65 8.12
C THR A 56 3.02 -14.66 6.95
N LEU A 57 3.60 -13.47 7.17
CA LEU A 57 3.87 -12.49 6.09
C LEU A 57 4.69 -13.13 4.97
N THR A 58 5.66 -13.98 5.33
CA THR A 58 6.49 -14.72 4.39
C THR A 58 5.66 -15.66 3.52
N ALA A 59 4.83 -16.50 4.15
CA ALA A 59 4.05 -17.52 3.45
C ALA A 59 2.96 -16.93 2.55
N LEU A 60 2.28 -15.88 3.02
CA LEU A 60 1.16 -15.28 2.28
C LEU A 60 1.63 -14.28 1.21
N TYR A 61 2.70 -13.53 1.45
CA TYR A 61 3.09 -12.41 0.59
C TYR A 61 4.48 -12.54 -0.01
N LEU A 62 5.52 -12.59 0.82
CA LEU A 62 6.89 -12.40 0.33
C LEU A 62 7.37 -13.56 -0.55
N GLU A 63 7.13 -14.81 -0.13
CA GLU A 63 7.58 -15.96 -0.90
C GLU A 63 6.82 -16.11 -2.23
N PRO A 64 5.47 -16.01 -2.29
CA PRO A 64 4.76 -16.04 -3.56
C PRO A 64 5.12 -14.88 -4.49
N LEU A 65 5.29 -13.65 -3.97
CA LEU A 65 5.75 -12.50 -4.76
C LEU A 65 7.16 -12.77 -5.32
N TRP A 66 8.06 -13.30 -4.50
CA TRP A 66 9.43 -13.60 -4.91
C TRP A 66 9.50 -14.67 -6.01
N GLN A 67 8.71 -15.74 -5.87
CA GLN A 67 8.59 -16.76 -6.90
C GLN A 67 8.09 -16.18 -8.22
N ARG A 68 7.07 -15.32 -8.18
CA ARG A 68 6.54 -14.64 -9.36
C ARG A 68 7.56 -13.71 -10.00
N VAL A 69 8.27 -12.90 -9.22
CA VAL A 69 9.31 -12.00 -9.70
C VAL A 69 10.46 -12.76 -10.37
N ARG A 70 10.90 -13.89 -9.80
CA ARG A 70 11.93 -14.75 -10.41
C ARG A 70 11.46 -15.39 -11.71
N ALA A 71 10.23 -15.89 -11.75
CA ALA A 71 9.65 -16.50 -12.93
C ALA A 71 9.48 -15.51 -14.09
N ASN A 72 9.41 -14.21 -13.79
CA ASN A 72 9.14 -13.16 -14.74
C ASN A 72 10.30 -12.13 -14.82
N HIS A 73 11.53 -12.65 -14.81
CA HIS A 73 12.77 -11.91 -15.10
C HIS A 73 12.97 -10.61 -14.29
N GLY A 74 12.58 -10.62 -13.03
CA GLY A 74 12.75 -9.49 -12.12
C GLY A 74 11.58 -8.51 -12.10
N GLN A 75 10.44 -8.85 -12.70
CA GLN A 75 9.21 -8.04 -12.70
C GLN A 75 8.04 -8.84 -12.11
N LEU A 76 7.06 -8.17 -11.50
CA LEU A 76 5.86 -8.85 -10.98
C LEU A 76 4.84 -9.21 -12.09
N TYR A 77 4.87 -8.44 -13.19
CA TYR A 77 4.01 -8.57 -14.35
C TYR A 77 4.82 -8.53 -15.65
N PRO A 78 4.32 -9.05 -16.79
CA PRO A 78 5.07 -9.09 -18.05
C PRO A 78 5.57 -7.72 -18.52
N GLU A 79 4.80 -6.68 -18.20
CA GLU A 79 5.18 -5.29 -18.42
C GLU A 79 5.69 -4.68 -17.10
N PRO A 80 6.70 -3.78 -17.15
CA PRO A 80 7.19 -3.08 -15.95
C PRO A 80 6.04 -2.36 -15.21
N ALA A 81 5.74 -2.83 -14.00
CA ALA A 81 4.68 -2.30 -13.17
C ALA A 81 5.17 -2.23 -11.73
N PRO A 82 5.43 -1.03 -11.19
CA PRO A 82 5.80 -0.87 -9.79
C PRO A 82 4.69 -1.44 -8.90
N ALA A 83 5.06 -2.32 -7.97
CA ALA A 83 4.14 -2.88 -7.00
C ALA A 83 4.44 -2.43 -5.58
N THR A 84 3.43 -2.42 -4.72
CA THR A 84 3.51 -2.01 -3.33
C THR A 84 2.91 -3.10 -2.43
N LEU A 85 3.64 -3.47 -1.38
CA LEU A 85 3.13 -4.19 -0.23
C LEU A 85 3.04 -3.19 0.94
N LEU A 86 1.82 -2.81 1.30
CA LEU A 86 1.55 -2.00 2.47
C LEU A 86 1.47 -2.94 3.69
N VAL A 87 2.38 -2.77 4.65
CA VAL A 87 2.45 -3.58 5.85
C VAL A 87 1.92 -2.75 7.02
N ASP A 88 0.70 -3.04 7.45
CA ASP A 88 0.06 -2.34 8.56
C ASP A 88 0.47 -3.02 9.89
N ILE A 89 1.32 -2.34 10.65
CA ILE A 89 1.80 -2.85 11.93
C ILE A 89 0.75 -2.53 12.99
N LYS A 90 0.14 -3.55 13.58
CA LYS A 90 -0.95 -3.32 14.54
C LYS A 90 -0.48 -2.80 15.89
N THR A 91 0.68 -3.25 16.36
CA THR A 91 1.25 -2.86 17.67
C THR A 91 2.77 -3.02 17.69
N ASP A 92 3.44 -2.30 18.60
CA ASP A 92 4.88 -2.41 18.89
C ASP A 92 5.77 -2.16 17.68
N GLY A 93 5.51 -1.06 16.97
CA GLY A 93 6.14 -0.66 15.71
C GLY A 93 7.64 -0.93 15.61
N ALA A 94 8.41 -0.46 16.60
CA ALA A 94 9.87 -0.59 16.58
C ALA A 94 10.33 -2.05 16.67
N ARG A 95 9.66 -2.86 17.50
CA ARG A 95 9.97 -4.28 17.69
C ARG A 95 9.56 -5.10 16.47
N VAL A 96 8.37 -4.84 15.92
CA VAL A 96 7.89 -5.49 14.69
C VAL A 96 8.79 -5.14 13.52
N TYR A 97 9.18 -3.87 13.36
CA TYR A 97 10.08 -3.45 12.29
C TYR A 97 11.45 -4.12 12.40
N ALA A 98 12.01 -4.28 13.60
CA ALA A 98 13.26 -5.01 13.79
C ALA A 98 13.16 -6.45 13.26
N ALA A 99 12.09 -7.18 13.61
CA ALA A 99 11.84 -8.52 13.10
C ALA A 99 11.56 -8.54 11.58
N LEU A 100 10.84 -7.54 11.07
CA LEU A 100 10.55 -7.39 9.64
C LEU A 100 11.81 -7.21 8.81
N LYS A 101 12.82 -6.49 9.30
CA LYS A 101 14.10 -6.35 8.60
C LYS A 101 14.77 -7.70 8.33
N ASP A 102 14.76 -8.59 9.30
CA ASP A 102 15.33 -9.93 9.14
C ASP A 102 14.52 -10.76 8.15
N VAL A 103 13.18 -10.65 8.20
CA VAL A 103 12.27 -11.31 7.25
C VAL A 103 12.42 -10.80 5.82
N LEU A 104 12.67 -9.49 5.61
CA LEU A 104 12.82 -8.89 4.30
C LEU A 104 14.20 -9.14 3.66
N ARG A 105 15.25 -9.37 4.47
CA ARG A 105 16.64 -9.49 3.99
C ARG A 105 16.84 -10.52 2.87
N PRO A 106 16.28 -11.75 2.93
CA PRO A 106 16.41 -12.73 1.85
C PRO A 106 15.79 -12.27 0.52
N TYR A 107 14.81 -11.37 0.59
CA TYR A 107 14.05 -10.86 -0.56
C TYR A 107 14.60 -9.57 -1.13
N ALA A 108 15.67 -9.03 -0.54
CA ALA A 108 16.24 -7.74 -0.91
C ALA A 108 16.57 -7.53 -2.42
N PRO A 109 16.81 -8.56 -3.26
CA PRO A 109 16.91 -8.36 -4.71
C PRO A 109 15.62 -7.89 -5.40
N MET A 110 14.43 -8.25 -4.91
CA MET A 110 13.14 -7.76 -5.46
C MET A 110 12.65 -6.45 -4.85
N LEU A 111 13.20 -6.06 -3.69
CA LEU A 111 12.68 -4.94 -2.89
C LEU A 111 13.31 -3.61 -3.29
N THR A 112 12.48 -2.57 -3.40
CA THR A 112 12.92 -1.17 -3.52
C THR A 112 13.78 -0.82 -2.30
N ARG A 113 14.91 -0.16 -2.56
CA ARG A 113 15.84 0.25 -1.51
C ARG A 113 15.83 1.76 -1.33
N PHE A 114 15.92 2.17 -0.07
CA PHE A 114 16.04 3.56 0.33
C PHE A 114 17.43 3.75 0.93
N GLU A 115 18.31 4.43 0.22
CA GLU A 115 19.74 4.52 0.52
C GLU A 115 20.17 5.99 0.51
N SER A 116 20.52 6.53 1.67
CA SER A 116 21.01 7.90 1.84
C SER A 116 20.17 8.96 1.12
N GLY A 117 18.84 8.84 1.24
CA GLY A 117 17.89 9.76 0.61
C GLY A 117 17.45 9.37 -0.81
N GLN A 118 18.14 8.45 -1.49
CA GLN A 118 17.79 7.98 -2.83
C GLN A 118 16.84 6.78 -2.79
N ILE A 119 16.03 6.65 -3.85
CA ILE A 119 15.09 5.52 -4.03
C ILE A 119 15.56 4.67 -5.21
N LYS A 120 16.05 3.46 -4.94
CA LYS A 120 16.40 2.47 -5.96
C LYS A 120 15.22 1.52 -6.16
N ARG A 121 14.33 1.88 -7.09
CA ARG A 121 13.11 1.13 -7.38
C ARG A 121 13.42 -0.29 -7.88
N ARG A 122 12.65 -1.26 -7.39
CA ARG A 122 12.66 -2.68 -7.84
C ARG A 122 11.21 -3.15 -8.03
N ALA A 123 11.01 -4.45 -8.16
CA ALA A 123 9.70 -5.04 -8.43
C ALA A 123 8.66 -4.74 -7.35
N LEU A 124 9.07 -4.67 -6.07
CA LEU A 124 8.17 -4.47 -4.93
C LEU A 124 8.69 -3.39 -3.99
N THR A 125 7.84 -2.43 -3.63
CA THR A 125 8.10 -1.43 -2.60
C THR A 125 7.36 -1.81 -1.33
N VAL A 126 8.07 -1.90 -0.20
CA VAL A 126 7.44 -2.13 1.11
C VAL A 126 7.21 -0.78 1.78
N ILE A 127 5.96 -0.52 2.18
CA ILE A 127 5.57 0.69 2.90
C ILE A 127 4.93 0.28 4.23
N LEU A 128 5.36 0.87 5.33
CA LEU A 128 4.84 0.59 6.68
C LEU A 128 3.69 1.55 7.01
N SER A 129 2.57 0.98 7.43
CA SER A 129 1.38 1.65 7.96
C SER A 129 1.17 1.27 9.44
N GLY A 130 0.13 1.80 10.07
CA GLY A 130 -0.24 1.52 11.46
C GLY A 130 0.70 2.16 12.47
N ASP A 131 1.13 1.38 13.45
CA ASP A 131 2.10 1.76 14.48
C ASP A 131 3.52 1.86 13.87
N ARG A 132 3.79 3.02 13.29
CA ARG A 132 4.99 3.30 12.50
C ARG A 132 6.13 3.79 13.37
N PRO A 133 7.28 3.09 13.42
CA PRO A 133 8.43 3.55 14.18
C PRO A 133 9.21 4.63 13.41
N ARG A 134 8.62 5.82 13.31
CA ARG A 134 9.10 6.92 12.45
C ARG A 134 10.55 7.30 12.72
N ASP A 135 10.90 7.51 13.99
CA ASP A 135 12.25 7.91 14.39
C ASP A 135 13.29 6.82 14.08
N VAL A 136 12.91 5.55 14.21
CA VAL A 136 13.77 4.41 13.89
C VAL A 136 14.08 4.37 12.40
N LEU A 137 13.08 4.54 11.52
CA LEU A 137 13.31 4.56 10.06
C LEU A 137 14.04 5.82 9.60
N ALA A 138 13.80 6.96 10.24
CA ALA A 138 14.48 8.21 9.92
C ALA A 138 15.98 8.16 10.27
N ALA A 139 16.34 7.45 11.35
CA ALA A 139 17.73 7.24 11.75
C ALA A 139 18.46 6.16 10.95
N GLU A 140 17.76 5.36 10.14
CA GLU A 140 18.33 4.25 9.36
C GLU A 140 18.56 4.67 7.89
N PRO A 141 19.81 4.97 7.48
CA PRO A 141 20.09 5.53 6.15
C PRO A 141 19.90 4.52 5.01
N ASN A 142 19.98 3.21 5.30
CA ASN A 142 19.85 2.14 4.35
C ASN A 142 18.75 1.17 4.80
N ARG A 143 17.63 1.13 4.09
CA ARG A 143 16.47 0.31 4.47
C ARG A 143 15.72 -0.25 3.28
N LEU A 144 14.94 -1.30 3.55
CA LEU A 144 14.12 -2.03 2.57
C LEU A 144 12.63 -1.66 2.64
N ALA A 145 12.25 -0.74 3.54
CA ALA A 145 10.89 -0.27 3.71
C ALA A 145 10.87 1.24 3.95
N ALA A 146 9.78 1.90 3.57
CA ALA A 146 9.49 3.30 3.86
C ALA A 146 8.18 3.45 4.63
N LEU A 147 7.80 4.68 4.95
CA LEU A 147 6.62 4.98 5.75
C LEU A 147 5.47 5.45 4.88
N ASP A 148 4.26 5.05 5.24
CA ASP A 148 3.09 5.83 4.89
C ASP A 148 3.03 7.06 5.83
N GLY A 149 2.70 8.22 5.28
CA GLY A 149 2.61 9.49 5.98
C GLY A 149 1.18 9.93 6.14
N ARG A 150 1.00 11.13 6.69
CA ARG A 150 -0.31 11.77 6.86
C ARG A 150 -0.31 13.15 6.20
N PRO A 151 -1.48 13.76 5.89
CA PRO A 151 -1.53 15.08 5.27
C PRO A 151 -0.71 16.15 6.00
N GLU A 152 -0.60 16.09 7.33
CA GLU A 152 0.24 17.00 8.12
C GLU A 152 1.75 16.83 7.88
N ASP A 153 2.20 15.78 7.18
CA ASP A 153 3.60 15.62 6.78
C ASP A 153 3.96 16.47 5.55
N LEU A 154 2.96 16.93 4.80
CA LEU A 154 3.15 17.82 3.65
C LEU A 154 3.61 19.21 4.12
N GLY A 155 4.46 19.86 3.32
CA GLY A 155 5.06 21.16 3.59
C GLY A 155 6.21 21.14 4.60
N LYS A 156 6.56 19.97 5.17
CA LYS A 156 7.62 19.83 6.18
C LYS A 156 9.00 19.50 5.62
N ASN A 157 9.17 19.49 4.30
CA ASN A 157 10.43 19.15 3.61
C ASN A 157 11.01 17.77 4.03
N LEU A 158 10.15 16.82 4.41
CA LEU A 158 10.56 15.46 4.73
C LEU A 158 11.00 14.72 3.46
N PRO A 159 12.06 13.89 3.49
CA PRO A 159 12.49 13.16 2.30
C PRO A 159 11.39 12.26 1.74
N VAL A 160 11.18 12.27 0.42
CA VAL A 160 10.26 11.34 -0.26
C VAL A 160 10.69 9.89 -0.06
N SER A 161 11.99 9.63 0.06
CA SER A 161 12.51 8.31 0.40
C SER A 161 12.09 7.84 1.79
N LEU A 162 11.76 8.74 2.72
CA LEU A 162 11.20 8.40 4.03
C LEU A 162 9.70 8.18 3.96
N ILE A 163 8.97 9.09 3.31
CA ILE A 163 7.52 9.08 3.24
C ILE A 163 7.07 9.18 1.78
N PRO A 164 7.13 8.10 0.98
CA PRO A 164 6.75 8.16 -0.43
C PRO A 164 5.23 8.17 -0.65
N LEU A 165 4.45 7.78 0.34
CA LEU A 165 2.98 7.67 0.29
C LEU A 165 2.35 8.50 1.41
N ILE A 166 1.30 9.24 1.10
CA ILE A 166 0.39 9.86 2.07
C ILE A 166 -0.90 9.05 2.14
N SER A 167 -1.33 8.70 3.34
CA SER A 167 -2.63 8.05 3.56
C SER A 167 -3.45 8.85 4.56
N GLU A 168 -4.77 8.86 4.43
CA GLU A 168 -5.68 9.38 5.46
C GLU A 168 -7.01 8.62 5.44
N SER A 169 -7.72 8.61 6.55
CA SER A 169 -9.12 8.20 6.57
C SER A 169 -9.94 9.17 5.76
N TRP A 170 -10.73 8.66 4.81
CA TRP A 170 -11.69 9.48 4.10
C TRP A 170 -12.60 10.28 5.05
N PHE A 171 -13.07 9.64 6.13
CA PHE A 171 -14.04 10.23 7.05
C PHE A 171 -13.45 11.22 8.06
N THR A 172 -12.12 11.28 8.18
CA THR A 172 -11.41 12.39 8.86
C THR A 172 -11.58 13.69 8.06
N LEU A 173 -11.55 13.59 6.74
CA LEU A 173 -11.50 14.76 5.85
C LEU A 173 -12.85 15.15 5.26
N PHE A 174 -13.72 14.17 4.98
CA PHE A 174 -14.95 14.33 4.22
C PHE A 174 -16.12 13.65 4.93
N LYS A 175 -17.33 14.20 4.77
CA LYS A 175 -18.58 13.58 5.24
C LYS A 175 -19.42 12.97 4.12
N TRP A 176 -18.86 12.86 2.92
CA TRP A 176 -19.52 12.28 1.76
C TRP A 176 -19.34 10.76 1.73
N TYR A 177 -20.45 10.02 1.68
CA TYR A 177 -20.48 8.56 1.77
C TYR A 177 -20.62 7.85 0.41
N GLY A 178 -20.36 8.54 -0.70
CA GLY A 178 -20.49 7.95 -2.05
C GLY A 178 -21.88 8.11 -2.68
N SER A 179 -22.80 8.82 -2.02
CA SER A 179 -24.16 9.06 -2.51
C SER A 179 -24.43 10.55 -2.74
N GLY A 180 -25.20 10.86 -3.78
CA GLY A 180 -25.46 12.24 -4.18
C GLY A 180 -24.20 12.99 -4.63
N LEU A 181 -24.33 14.30 -4.81
CA LEU A 181 -23.22 15.14 -5.20
C LEU A 181 -22.34 15.47 -3.99
N MET A 182 -21.05 15.18 -4.10
CA MET A 182 -20.04 15.73 -3.18
C MET A 182 -20.11 17.27 -3.23
N THR A 183 -19.89 17.96 -2.11
CA THR A 183 -19.94 19.41 -2.12
C THR A 183 -18.80 20.00 -2.96
N ARG A 184 -18.96 21.24 -3.44
CA ARG A 184 -17.87 21.92 -4.17
C ARG A 184 -16.63 22.08 -3.29
N ALA A 185 -16.82 22.49 -2.04
CA ALA A 185 -15.73 22.67 -1.08
C ALA A 185 -14.97 21.37 -0.82
N ASP A 186 -15.67 20.24 -0.65
CA ASP A 186 -15.01 18.95 -0.47
C ASP A 186 -14.23 18.53 -1.72
N ARG A 187 -14.75 18.77 -2.93
CA ARG A 187 -14.01 18.49 -4.17
C ARG A 187 -12.75 19.33 -4.31
N GLU A 188 -12.83 20.62 -4.00
CA GLU A 188 -11.68 21.53 -4.03
C GLU A 188 -10.63 21.11 -2.99
N LYS A 189 -11.06 20.72 -1.77
CA LYS A 189 -10.19 20.16 -0.75
C LYS A 189 -9.49 18.87 -1.19
N LEU A 190 -10.23 17.96 -1.83
CA LEU A 190 -9.67 16.71 -2.36
C LEU A 190 -8.62 16.99 -3.44
N SER A 191 -8.96 17.84 -4.43
CA SER A 191 -8.03 18.20 -5.52
C SER A 191 -6.77 18.86 -4.96
N GLY A 192 -6.92 19.84 -4.08
CA GLY A 192 -5.78 20.55 -3.48
C GLY A 192 -4.85 19.63 -2.69
N LEU A 193 -5.40 18.65 -1.96
CA LEU A 193 -4.59 17.67 -1.23
C LEU A 193 -3.82 16.74 -2.18
N VAL A 194 -4.45 16.28 -3.27
CA VAL A 194 -3.79 15.46 -4.28
C VAL A 194 -2.70 16.26 -4.99
N GLU A 195 -3.01 17.47 -5.43
CA GLU A 195 -2.07 18.38 -6.10
C GLU A 195 -0.85 18.68 -5.23
N GLN A 196 -1.05 19.00 -3.94
CA GLN A 196 0.05 19.24 -3.00
C GLN A 196 0.91 17.98 -2.80
N THR A 197 0.28 16.81 -2.67
CA THR A 197 0.98 15.53 -2.54
C THR A 197 1.86 15.26 -3.76
N HIS A 198 1.31 15.43 -4.96
CA HIS A 198 2.03 15.22 -6.22
C HIS A 198 3.14 16.25 -6.44
N ALA A 199 2.94 17.52 -6.04
CA ALA A 199 3.96 18.56 -6.09
C ALA A 199 5.19 18.21 -5.22
N GLU A 200 5.00 17.44 -4.14
CA GLU A 200 6.09 16.89 -3.32
C GLU A 200 6.65 15.57 -3.84
N GLY A 201 6.18 15.06 -4.98
CA GLY A 201 6.64 13.80 -5.57
C GLY A 201 6.22 12.54 -4.81
N ARG A 202 5.17 12.64 -4.00
CA ARG A 202 4.60 11.52 -3.23
C ARG A 202 3.32 11.02 -3.90
N THR A 203 2.89 9.81 -3.55
CA THR A 203 1.57 9.27 -3.93
C THR A 203 0.57 9.44 -2.79
N ILE A 204 -0.74 9.34 -3.08
CA ILE A 204 -1.80 9.44 -2.08
C ILE A 204 -2.86 8.33 -2.17
N ARG A 205 -3.37 7.92 -1.01
CA ARG A 205 -4.52 7.01 -0.86
C ARG A 205 -5.47 7.45 0.26
N PHE A 206 -6.71 6.95 0.22
CA PHE A 206 -7.69 7.17 1.29
C PHE A 206 -8.33 5.87 1.74
N TRP A 207 -8.09 5.46 3.00
CA TRP A 207 -8.79 4.30 3.59
C TRP A 207 -10.16 4.72 4.11
N ALA A 208 -11.08 3.76 4.24
CA ALA A 208 -12.50 4.01 4.49
C ALA A 208 -13.20 4.93 3.46
N ALA A 209 -12.60 5.15 2.28
CA ALA A 209 -13.29 5.82 1.19
C ALA A 209 -14.50 4.99 0.74
N PRO A 210 -15.56 5.61 0.17
CA PRO A 210 -16.74 4.87 -0.28
C PRO A 210 -16.36 3.81 -1.32
N ASP A 211 -16.45 2.53 -0.92
CA ASP A 211 -16.04 1.39 -1.74
C ASP A 211 -17.13 1.00 -2.75
N THR A 212 -17.36 1.91 -3.70
CA THR A 212 -18.42 1.88 -4.70
C THR A 212 -17.95 2.54 -5.99
N PRO A 213 -18.58 2.27 -7.15
CA PRO A 213 -18.25 2.95 -8.40
C PRO A 213 -18.29 4.48 -8.31
N ALA A 214 -19.21 5.07 -7.54
CA ALA A 214 -19.29 6.52 -7.35
C ALA A 214 -18.09 7.06 -6.55
N GLY A 215 -17.71 6.39 -5.46
CA GLY A 215 -16.54 6.76 -4.66
C GLY A 215 -15.24 6.61 -5.45
N TRP A 216 -15.06 5.48 -6.12
CA TRP A 216 -13.92 5.26 -7.01
C TRP A 216 -13.87 6.29 -8.14
N GLN A 217 -15.01 6.70 -8.70
CA GLN A 217 -15.06 7.75 -9.72
C GLN A 217 -14.57 9.10 -9.21
N VAL A 218 -14.95 9.49 -7.99
CA VAL A 218 -14.49 10.74 -7.36
C VAL A 218 -12.98 10.71 -7.14
N CYS A 219 -12.46 9.65 -6.53
CA CYS A 219 -11.02 9.48 -6.32
C CYS A 219 -10.25 9.37 -7.65
N TRP A 220 -10.82 8.68 -8.64
CA TRP A 220 -10.25 8.54 -9.97
C TRP A 220 -10.05 9.91 -10.63
N ASN A 221 -11.11 10.71 -10.66
CA ASN A 221 -11.13 12.04 -11.27
C ASN A 221 -10.20 13.03 -10.55
N ALA A 222 -10.09 12.92 -9.23
CA ALA A 222 -9.17 13.75 -8.45
C ALA A 222 -7.70 13.34 -8.57
N GLY A 223 -7.38 12.24 -9.26
CA GLY A 223 -5.99 11.79 -9.44
C GLY A 223 -5.41 10.97 -8.28
N VAL A 224 -6.23 10.43 -7.38
CA VAL A 224 -5.76 9.58 -6.27
C VAL A 224 -5.00 8.36 -6.78
N ASP A 225 -3.79 8.10 -6.28
CA ASP A 225 -2.91 7.06 -6.82
C ASP A 225 -3.39 5.65 -6.51
N TYR A 226 -3.89 5.41 -5.29
CA TYR A 226 -4.41 4.10 -4.88
C TYR A 226 -5.88 4.15 -4.48
N LEU A 227 -6.72 3.50 -5.27
CA LEU A 227 -8.12 3.27 -4.99
C LEU A 227 -8.23 2.02 -4.11
N ASN A 228 -8.60 2.23 -2.85
CA ASN A 228 -8.80 1.15 -1.90
C ASN A 228 -10.11 0.42 -2.19
N THR A 229 -10.09 -0.91 -2.03
CA THR A 229 -11.29 -1.74 -2.11
C THR A 229 -11.12 -3.04 -1.33
N ASP A 230 -12.24 -3.57 -0.82
CA ASP A 230 -12.36 -4.97 -0.39
C ASP A 230 -13.11 -5.81 -1.47
N LYS A 231 -13.43 -5.21 -2.62
CA LYS A 231 -14.22 -5.76 -3.73
C LYS A 231 -13.38 -5.86 -5.00
N LEU A 232 -12.40 -6.77 -4.98
CA LEU A 232 -11.34 -6.82 -6.00
C LEU A 232 -11.88 -6.95 -7.44
N PRO A 233 -12.82 -7.86 -7.75
CA PRO A 233 -13.35 -7.99 -9.11
C PRO A 233 -14.05 -6.71 -9.61
N GLU A 234 -14.80 -6.04 -8.73
CA GLU A 234 -15.58 -4.86 -9.06
C GLU A 234 -14.69 -3.65 -9.33
N LEU A 235 -13.67 -3.40 -8.49
CA LEU A 235 -12.71 -2.33 -8.77
C LEU A 235 -11.89 -2.64 -10.03
N ALA A 236 -11.52 -3.91 -10.25
CA ALA A 236 -10.80 -4.31 -11.46
C ALA A 236 -11.61 -3.99 -12.72
N ALA A 237 -12.90 -4.33 -12.72
CA ALA A 237 -13.82 -4.02 -13.82
C ALA A 237 -13.95 -2.50 -14.04
N PHE A 238 -14.10 -1.74 -12.95
CA PHE A 238 -14.15 -0.27 -13.00
C PHE A 238 -12.90 0.33 -13.66
N ILE A 239 -11.69 -0.04 -13.21
CA ILE A 239 -10.43 0.50 -13.75
C ILE A 239 -10.24 0.08 -15.21
N LYS A 240 -10.53 -1.18 -15.56
CA LYS A 240 -10.41 -1.67 -16.95
C LYS A 240 -11.33 -0.86 -17.89
N ALA A 241 -12.54 -0.52 -17.45
CA ALA A 241 -13.45 0.33 -18.23
C ALA A 241 -12.97 1.78 -18.39
N LYS A 242 -12.06 2.28 -17.55
CA LYS A 242 -11.46 3.62 -17.66
C LYS A 242 -10.22 3.70 -18.54
N ASN A 243 -9.55 2.57 -18.72
CA ASN A 243 -8.33 2.47 -19.53
C ASN A 243 -8.60 2.09 -21.00
N ASN A 244 -9.86 1.81 -21.33
CA ASN A 244 -10.35 1.62 -22.69
C ASN A 244 -10.88 2.95 -23.23
#